data_AF-A0A1E3PXX3-F1
#
_entry.id   AF-A0A1E3PXX3-F1
#
_cell.length_a   1.000
_cell.length_b   1.000
_cell.length_c   1.000
_cell.angle_alpha   90.00
_cell.angle_beta   90.00
_cell.angle_gamma   90.00
#
_symmetry.space_group_name_H-M   'P 1'
#
loop_
_entity.id
_entity.type
_entity.pdbx_description
1 polymer ?
#
loop_
_entity_poly.entity_id
_entity_poly.type
_entity_poly.pdbx_seq_one_letter_code
_entity_poly.pdbx_strand_id
1 'polypeptide(L)'
;MSALPKYLYFLLDETCWILSKGQTKQCSPAQASVLRAMVKRHLLRHTLLPKVAFDNADTQQTLLYETYEEIHASSIKELLSYCKSIDQAKIFRYFWSNWYRPAFGNVGSRWEIASLCGRPGSVASIPISRTTMRLESHWRILK
;
A
#
# COMPACT_ATOMS: atom_id res chain seq x y z
N MET A 1 -11.75 -23.39 1.41
CA MET A 1 -11.94 -22.06 2.04
C MET A 1 -10.89 -21.13 1.47
N SER A 2 -11.28 -20.02 0.83
CA SER A 2 -10.34 -19.11 0.18
C SER A 2 -9.36 -18.53 1.20
N ALA A 3 -8.06 -18.67 0.94
CA ALA A 3 -6.96 -18.20 1.79
C ALA A 3 -6.88 -16.67 1.95
N LEU A 4 -7.69 -15.92 1.20
CA LEU A 4 -7.69 -14.45 1.15
C LEU A 4 -8.87 -13.87 1.95
N PRO A 5 -8.69 -12.73 2.63
CA PRO A 5 -9.80 -11.94 3.16
C PRO A 5 -10.74 -11.44 2.05
N LYS A 6 -12.04 -11.28 2.37
CA LYS A 6 -13.07 -10.84 1.41
C LYS A 6 -12.72 -9.54 0.66
N TYR A 7 -12.12 -8.58 1.35
CA TYR A 7 -11.74 -7.28 0.75
C TYR A 7 -10.63 -7.39 -0.31
N LEU A 8 -9.98 -8.56 -0.44
CA LEU A 8 -8.95 -8.85 -1.44
C LEU A 8 -9.41 -9.81 -2.54
N TYR A 9 -10.71 -10.13 -2.63
CA TYR A 9 -11.21 -11.06 -3.66
C TYR A 9 -11.02 -10.58 -5.09
N PHE A 10 -10.83 -9.28 -5.31
CA PHE A 10 -10.48 -8.74 -6.63
C PHE A 10 -9.17 -9.32 -7.20
N LEU A 11 -8.30 -9.91 -6.36
CA LEU A 11 -7.09 -10.60 -6.83
C LEU A 11 -7.39 -11.93 -7.50
N LEU A 12 -8.55 -12.54 -7.23
CA LEU A 12 -8.95 -13.82 -7.84
C LEU A 12 -9.15 -13.67 -9.35
N ASP A 13 -9.75 -12.57 -9.77
CA ASP A 13 -9.97 -12.22 -11.18
C ASP A 13 -8.64 -11.99 -11.93
N GLU A 14 -7.57 -11.73 -11.18
CA GLU A 14 -6.27 -11.34 -11.70
C GLU A 14 -5.24 -12.47 -11.68
N THR A 15 -5.66 -13.65 -11.24
CA THR A 15 -4.79 -14.81 -11.03
C THR A 15 -4.00 -15.19 -12.29
N CYS A 16 -4.63 -15.18 -13.46
CA CYS A 16 -3.96 -15.50 -14.73
C CYS A 16 -2.80 -14.56 -15.02
N TRP A 17 -2.98 -13.25 -14.82
CA TRP A 17 -1.92 -12.27 -15.02
C TRP A 17 -0.86 -12.34 -13.91
N ILE A 18 -1.29 -12.46 -12.65
CA ILE A 18 -0.38 -12.57 -11.50
C ILE A 18 0.55 -13.78 -11.64
N LEU A 19 0.09 -14.89 -12.21
CA LEU A 19 0.88 -16.10 -12.44
C LEU A 19 1.64 -16.10 -13.78
N SER A 20 1.38 -15.14 -14.65
CA SER A 20 2.07 -15.02 -15.94
C SER A 20 3.58 -14.76 -15.79
N LYS A 21 4.35 -14.98 -16.86
CA LYS A 21 5.78 -14.63 -16.85
C LYS A 21 6.00 -13.12 -16.84
N GLY A 22 5.06 -12.34 -17.39
CA GLY A 22 5.22 -10.90 -17.69
C GLY A 22 6.45 -10.64 -18.56
N GLN A 23 6.92 -9.40 -18.56
CA GLN A 23 8.21 -9.06 -19.12
C GLN A 23 9.36 -9.66 -18.31
N THR A 24 10.40 -10.06 -19.03
CA THR A 24 11.66 -10.56 -18.46
C THR A 24 12.70 -9.47 -18.27
N LYS A 25 12.50 -8.31 -18.91
CA LYS A 25 13.39 -7.15 -18.79
C LYS A 25 13.37 -6.62 -17.36
N GLN A 26 14.53 -6.18 -16.89
CA GLN A 26 14.64 -5.54 -15.58
C GLN A 26 13.92 -4.19 -15.58
N CYS A 27 13.41 -3.78 -14.42
CA CYS A 27 12.81 -2.46 -14.25
C CYS A 27 13.84 -1.36 -14.53
N SER A 28 13.42 -0.32 -15.23
CA SER A 28 14.25 0.87 -15.40
C SER A 28 14.44 1.62 -14.06
N PRO A 29 15.49 2.44 -13.93
CA PRO A 29 15.67 3.28 -12.74
C PRO A 29 14.46 4.18 -12.44
N ALA A 30 13.80 4.70 -13.48
CA ALA A 30 12.59 5.50 -13.35
C ALA A 30 11.42 4.70 -12.76
N GLN A 31 11.17 3.48 -13.27
CA GLN A 31 10.14 2.59 -12.74
C GLN A 31 10.42 2.19 -11.30
N ALA A 32 11.68 1.89 -10.97
CA ALA A 32 12.09 1.58 -9.62
C ALA A 32 11.86 2.76 -8.66
N SER A 33 12.11 3.99 -9.10
CA SER A 33 11.82 5.20 -8.32
C SER A 33 10.33 5.34 -8.00
N VAL A 34 9.46 5.14 -9.00
CA VAL A 34 7.99 5.17 -8.82
C VAL A 34 7.55 4.11 -7.82
N LEU A 35 8.03 2.87 -7.95
CA LEU A 35 7.70 1.78 -7.02
C LEU A 35 8.14 2.09 -5.58
N ARG A 36 9.34 2.64 -5.39
CA ARG A 36 9.82 3.02 -4.05
C ARG A 36 8.97 4.11 -3.43
N ALA A 37 8.65 5.16 -4.19
CA ALA A 37 7.79 6.26 -3.73
C ALA A 37 6.39 5.75 -3.36
N MET A 38 5.82 4.88 -4.20
CA MET A 38 4.53 4.25 -3.99
C MET A 38 4.50 3.38 -2.73
N VAL A 39 5.45 2.46 -2.57
CA VAL A 39 5.53 1.61 -1.37
C VAL A 39 5.73 2.44 -0.10
N LYS A 40 6.58 3.47 -0.16
CA LYS A 40 6.76 4.41 0.97
C LYS A 40 5.42 5.07 1.35
N ARG A 41 4.65 5.54 0.36
CA ARG A 41 3.32 6.11 0.60
C ARG A 41 2.38 5.08 1.22
N HIS A 42 2.32 3.86 0.70
CA HIS A 42 1.44 2.80 1.22
C HIS A 42 1.71 2.51 2.70
N LEU A 43 2.98 2.32 3.07
CA LEU A 43 3.38 2.00 4.45
C LEU A 43 3.14 3.16 5.43
N LEU A 44 3.05 4.39 4.93
CA LEU A 44 2.84 5.60 5.74
C LEU A 44 1.37 5.96 5.93
N ARG A 45 0.43 5.28 5.27
CA ARG A 45 -0.99 5.54 5.46
C ARG A 45 -1.46 5.03 6.82
N HIS A 46 -2.39 5.75 7.42
CA HIS A 46 -2.93 5.46 8.74
C HIS A 46 -4.41 5.83 8.78
N THR A 47 -5.21 5.08 9.53
CA THR A 47 -6.67 5.28 9.64
C THR A 47 -7.05 6.62 10.26
N LEU A 48 -6.19 7.14 11.14
CA LEU A 48 -6.32 8.48 11.77
C LEU A 48 -5.84 9.63 10.89
N LEU A 49 -5.16 9.35 9.76
CA LEU A 49 -4.66 10.39 8.86
C LEU A 49 -5.57 10.42 7.63
N PRO A 50 -6.28 11.53 7.38
CA PRO A 50 -7.18 11.60 6.25
C PRO A 50 -6.38 11.55 4.94
N LYS A 51 -6.98 10.91 3.95
CA LYS A 51 -6.55 11.06 2.57
C LYS A 51 -7.11 12.38 2.05
N VAL A 52 -6.23 13.20 1.49
CA VAL A 52 -6.64 14.38 0.72
C VAL A 52 -7.16 13.88 -0.64
N ALA A 53 -8.48 13.93 -0.85
CA ALA A 53 -9.05 13.85 -2.18
C ALA A 53 -8.84 15.21 -2.86
N PHE A 54 -8.31 15.24 -4.10
CA PHE A 54 -7.97 16.45 -4.88
C PHE A 54 -9.15 17.45 -4.97
N ASP A 55 -9.05 18.72 -5.40
CA ASP A 55 -8.03 19.78 -5.59
C ASP A 55 -8.69 20.76 -6.59
N ASN A 56 -8.75 22.06 -6.26
CA ASN A 56 -8.98 23.22 -7.15
C ASN A 56 -10.26 23.39 -7.98
N ALA A 57 -11.38 22.70 -7.71
CA ALA A 57 -12.67 23.03 -8.37
C ALA A 57 -13.86 23.23 -7.43
N ASP A 58 -13.83 22.68 -6.20
CA ASP A 58 -14.91 22.84 -5.23
C ASP A 58 -14.35 23.16 -3.84
N THR A 59 -14.99 24.11 -3.16
CA THR A 59 -14.52 24.72 -1.90
C THR A 59 -14.64 23.82 -0.67
N GLN A 60 -15.03 22.55 -0.83
CA GLN A 60 -15.20 21.60 0.26
C GLN A 60 -14.13 20.50 0.18
N GLN A 61 -12.97 20.78 0.79
CA GLN A 61 -11.97 19.75 1.10
C GLN A 61 -12.62 18.69 2.01
N THR A 62 -13.11 17.62 1.41
CA THR A 62 -13.70 16.51 2.18
C THR A 62 -12.57 15.60 2.63
N LEU A 63 -12.20 15.71 3.91
CA LEU A 63 -11.25 14.80 4.53
C LEU A 63 -11.86 13.40 4.56
N LEU A 64 -11.27 12.46 3.82
CA LEU A 64 -11.72 11.07 3.79
C LEU A 64 -10.84 10.22 4.70
N TYR A 65 -11.44 9.69 5.77
CA TYR A 65 -10.79 8.71 6.63
C TYR A 65 -11.05 7.32 6.06
N GLU A 66 -9.98 6.53 5.96
CA GLU A 66 -10.03 5.19 5.39
C GLU A 66 -9.77 4.16 6.50
N THR A 67 -10.51 3.06 6.48
CA THR A 67 -10.29 1.90 7.32
C THR A 67 -8.99 1.17 6.95
N TYR A 68 -8.55 0.26 7.82
CA TYR A 68 -7.39 -0.59 7.54
C TYR A 68 -7.55 -1.36 6.23
N GLU A 69 -8.71 -1.99 6.04
CA GLU A 69 -9.05 -2.78 4.86
C GLU A 69 -9.03 -1.94 3.60
N GLU A 70 -9.57 -0.71 3.65
CA GLU A 70 -9.55 0.22 2.53
C GLU A 70 -8.15 0.68 2.17
N ILE A 71 -7.32 1.03 3.17
CA ILE A 71 -5.91 1.39 2.95
C ILE A 71 -5.16 0.22 2.31
N HIS A 72 -5.30 -0.97 2.87
CA HIS A 72 -4.60 -2.15 2.39
C HIS A 72 -5.05 -2.54 0.96
N ALA A 73 -6.37 -2.61 0.73
CA ALA A 73 -6.94 -2.93 -0.58
C ALA A 73 -6.51 -1.92 -1.64
N SER A 74 -6.65 -0.63 -1.35
CA SER A 74 -6.31 0.43 -2.32
C SER A 74 -4.81 0.47 -2.63
N SER A 75 -3.94 0.21 -1.65
CA SER A 75 -2.49 0.09 -1.88
C SER A 75 -2.13 -1.12 -2.74
N ILE A 76 -2.80 -2.26 -2.57
CA ILE A 76 -2.59 -3.43 -3.43
C ILE A 76 -3.11 -3.16 -4.85
N LYS A 77 -4.30 -2.54 -4.98
CA LYS A 77 -4.87 -2.16 -6.29
C LYS A 77 -3.96 -1.20 -7.04
N GLU A 78 -3.43 -0.18 -6.36
CA GLU A 78 -2.51 0.80 -6.97
C GLU A 78 -1.24 0.11 -7.48
N LEU A 79 -0.62 -0.75 -6.66
CA LEU A 79 0.55 -1.52 -7.05
C LEU A 79 0.25 -2.47 -8.22
N LEU A 80 -0.88 -3.18 -8.17
CA LEU A 80 -1.31 -4.10 -9.21
C LEU A 80 -1.48 -3.37 -10.54
N SER A 81 -2.23 -2.27 -10.55
CA SER A 81 -2.47 -1.45 -11.74
C SER A 81 -1.17 -0.92 -12.34
N TYR A 82 -0.24 -0.46 -11.51
CA TYR A 82 1.06 0.00 -11.98
C TYR A 82 1.92 -1.14 -12.54
N CYS A 83 2.01 -2.27 -11.84
CA CYS A 83 2.76 -3.42 -12.34
C CYS A 83 2.17 -3.97 -13.64
N LYS A 84 0.84 -3.89 -13.83
CA LYS A 84 0.18 -4.21 -15.10
C LYS A 84 0.56 -3.25 -16.22
N SER A 85 0.58 -1.94 -15.96
CA SER A 85 0.90 -0.95 -17.00
C SER A 85 2.33 -1.06 -17.54
N ILE A 86 3.25 -1.61 -16.73
CA ILE A 86 4.63 -1.92 -17.16
C ILE A 86 4.83 -3.41 -17.50
N ASP A 87 3.78 -4.22 -17.46
CA ASP A 87 3.77 -5.68 -17.67
C ASP A 87 4.82 -6.45 -16.85
N GLN A 88 4.94 -6.12 -15.55
CA GLN A 88 5.90 -6.73 -14.62
C GLN A 88 5.21 -7.55 -13.52
N ALA A 89 4.58 -8.66 -13.90
CA ALA A 89 3.90 -9.57 -12.96
C ALA A 89 4.83 -10.12 -11.87
N LYS A 90 6.12 -10.36 -12.19
CA LYS A 90 7.13 -10.83 -11.21
C LYS A 90 7.34 -9.85 -10.07
N ILE A 91 7.34 -8.55 -10.37
CA ILE A 91 7.54 -7.50 -9.37
C ILE A 91 6.34 -7.44 -8.44
N PHE A 92 5.13 -7.50 -8.99
CA PHE A 92 3.91 -7.59 -8.19
C PHE A 92 3.97 -8.79 -7.23
N ARG A 93 4.29 -9.99 -7.74
CA ARG A 93 4.42 -11.21 -6.92
C ARG A 93 5.44 -11.05 -5.79
N TYR A 94 6.57 -10.42 -6.08
CA TYR A 94 7.60 -10.15 -5.07
C TYR A 94 7.06 -9.28 -3.95
N PHE A 95 6.46 -8.14 -4.28
CA PHE A 95 5.91 -7.23 -3.28
C PHE A 95 4.73 -7.86 -2.53
N TRP A 96 3.83 -8.54 -3.23
CA TRP A 96 2.73 -9.29 -2.62
C TRP A 96 3.25 -10.24 -1.55
N SER A 97 4.16 -11.14 -1.91
CA SER A 97 4.65 -12.19 -1.02
C SER A 97 5.45 -11.64 0.17
N ASN A 98 6.15 -10.51 0.00
CA ASN A 98 7.04 -9.96 1.01
C ASN A 98 6.44 -8.85 1.85
N TRP A 99 5.40 -8.16 1.41
CA TRP A 99 4.95 -6.92 2.06
C TRP A 99 3.45 -6.77 2.18
N TYR A 100 2.66 -7.27 1.23
CA TYR A 100 1.19 -7.04 1.21
C TYR A 100 0.37 -8.29 1.54
N ARG A 101 0.97 -9.47 1.58
CA ARG A 101 0.21 -10.69 1.88
C ARG A 101 -0.33 -10.62 3.32
N PRO A 102 -1.64 -10.82 3.53
CA PRO A 102 -2.22 -10.95 4.88
C PRO A 102 -1.69 -12.22 5.56
N ALA A 103 -1.85 -12.29 6.88
CA ALA A 103 -1.43 -13.46 7.65
C ALA A 103 -2.13 -14.72 7.12
N PHE A 104 -1.38 -15.82 7.01
CA PHE A 104 -1.92 -17.09 6.54
C PHE A 104 -1.25 -18.26 7.27
N GLY A 105 -2.05 -19.03 8.01
CA GLY A 105 -1.53 -20.09 8.89
C GLY A 105 -0.54 -19.51 9.90
N ASN A 106 0.66 -20.08 9.96
CA ASN A 106 1.74 -19.63 10.86
C ASN A 106 2.60 -18.50 10.28
N VAL A 107 2.32 -18.03 9.06
CA VAL A 107 3.08 -16.94 8.43
C VAL A 107 2.41 -15.61 8.77
N GLY A 108 3.04 -14.84 9.65
CA GLY A 108 2.57 -13.50 10.05
C GLY A 108 2.59 -12.50 8.88
N SER A 109 1.67 -11.54 8.90
CA SER A 109 1.64 -10.50 7.89
C SER A 109 2.76 -9.49 8.10
N ARG A 110 3.62 -9.32 7.10
CA ARG A 110 4.61 -8.24 7.11
C ARG A 110 3.97 -6.85 6.93
N TRP A 111 2.80 -6.79 6.29
CA TRP A 111 2.03 -5.54 6.21
C TRP A 111 1.67 -5.04 7.60
N GLU A 112 1.21 -5.93 8.47
CA GLU A 112 0.82 -5.59 9.84
C GLU A 112 2.00 -5.09 10.69
N ILE A 113 3.23 -5.50 10.35
CA ILE A 113 4.43 -5.06 11.06
C ILE A 113 4.98 -3.76 10.48
N ALA A 114 4.94 -3.62 9.14
CA ALA A 114 5.62 -2.55 8.43
C ALA A 114 4.77 -1.30 8.21
N SER A 115 3.45 -1.45 8.04
CA SER A 115 2.54 -0.33 7.79
C SER A 115 2.16 0.38 9.07
N LEU A 116 1.91 1.69 8.99
CA LEU A 116 1.47 2.46 10.14
C LEU A 116 0.05 2.08 10.58
N CYS A 117 -0.84 1.67 9.67
CA CYS A 117 -2.18 1.18 10.02
C CYS A 117 -2.20 -0.24 10.62
N GLY A 118 -1.03 -0.79 10.96
CA GLY A 118 -0.65 -2.20 10.91
C GLY A 118 -1.42 -3.26 11.71
N ARG A 119 -2.65 -3.05 12.19
CA ARG A 119 -3.52 -4.18 12.56
C ARG A 119 -5.00 -3.91 12.27
N PRO A 120 -5.74 -4.92 11.77
CA PRO A 120 -7.20 -4.85 11.73
C PRO A 120 -7.76 -4.53 13.12
N GLY A 121 -8.71 -3.60 13.18
CA GLY A 121 -9.37 -3.20 14.44
C GLY A 121 -8.49 -2.43 15.43
N SER A 122 -7.21 -2.20 15.13
CA SER A 122 -6.36 -1.37 15.97
C SER A 122 -6.65 0.09 15.69
N VAL A 123 -7.31 0.76 16.64
CA VAL A 123 -7.25 2.22 16.79
C VAL A 123 -5.88 2.55 17.38
N ALA A 124 -4.80 2.17 16.66
CA ALA A 124 -3.46 2.38 17.16
C ALA A 124 -3.23 3.88 17.27
N SER A 125 -2.93 4.36 18.48
CA SER A 125 -2.25 5.64 18.65
C SER A 125 -1.04 5.64 17.72
N ILE A 126 -0.91 6.67 16.89
CA ILE A 126 0.25 6.83 16.03
C ILE A 126 1.51 6.68 16.91
N PRO A 127 2.37 5.67 16.71
CA PRO A 127 3.49 5.43 17.61
C PRO A 127 4.42 6.65 17.61
N ILE A 128 4.36 7.43 18.70
CA ILE A 128 4.98 8.76 18.86
C ILE A 128 6.48 8.71 18.58
N SER A 129 7.15 7.60 18.93
CA SER A 129 8.59 7.42 18.73
C SER A 129 9.03 7.30 17.27
N ARG A 130 8.16 6.85 16.35
CA ARG A 130 8.46 6.79 14.90
C ARG A 130 8.03 8.05 14.16
N THR A 131 7.09 8.82 14.71
CA THR A 131 6.52 10.00 14.05
C THR A 131 7.15 11.31 14.46
N THR A 132 7.64 11.51 15.69
CA THR A 132 8.34 12.76 16.07
C THR A 132 9.52 13.04 15.16
N MET A 133 10.35 12.03 14.88
CA MET A 133 11.53 12.19 14.02
C MET A 133 11.17 12.46 12.53
N ARG A 134 10.01 11.99 12.05
CA ARG A 134 9.57 12.17 10.65
C ARG A 134 8.70 13.42 10.44
N LEU A 135 7.91 13.83 11.43
CA LEU A 135 7.19 15.11 11.43
C LEU A 135 8.17 16.27 11.52
N GLU A 136 9.20 16.21 12.38
CA GLU A 136 10.25 17.22 12.40
C GLU A 136 10.99 17.33 11.05
N SER A 137 11.26 16.21 10.38
CA SER A 137 11.91 16.24 9.06
C SER A 137 11.05 16.91 7.99
N HIS A 138 9.72 16.73 8.02
CA HIS A 138 8.82 17.38 7.07
C HIS A 138 8.59 18.86 7.44
N TRP A 139 8.58 19.20 8.73
CA TRP A 139 8.45 20.59 9.18
C TRP A 139 9.64 21.45 8.79
N ARG A 140 10.86 20.88 8.71
CA ARG A 140 12.06 21.57 8.23
C ARG A 140 12.05 21.88 6.73
N ILE A 141 11.26 21.15 5.93
CA ILE A 141 11.14 21.37 4.48
C ILE A 141 10.08 22.44 4.17
N LEU A 142 9.17 22.71 5.11
CA LEU A 142 8.11 23.73 5.00
C LEU A 142 8.53 25.11 5.55
N LYS A 143 9.77 25.28 6.01
CA LYS A 143 10.40 26.57 6.28
C LYS A 143 11.27 26.97 5.10
#